data_AF-A0A0W8FY25-F1
#
_entry.id   AF-A0A0W8FY25-F1
#
_cell.length_a   1.000
_cell.length_b   1.000
_cell.length_c   1.000
_cell.angle_alpha   90.00
_cell.angle_beta   90.00
_cell.angle_gamma   90.00
#
_symmetry.space_group_name_H-M   'P 1'
#
loop_
_entity.id
_entity.type
_entity.pdbx_description
1 polymer ?
#
loop_
_entity_poly.entity_id
_entity_poly.type
_entity_poly.pdbx_seq_one_letter_code
_entity_poly.pdbx_strand_id
1 'polypeptide(L)' 'MFLTETSSSKTYQGGIHGDFYPVAWYQEFEGGRSWYTALGHREEDFKDKNFLKHILGGMLLTVNK' A
#
# COMPACT_ATOMS: atom_id res chain seq x y z
N MET A 1 5.79 2.33 10.38
CA MET A 1 4.54 1.55 10.28
C MET A 1 3.39 2.54 10.34
N PHE A 2 2.74 2.82 9.22
CA PHE A 2 1.55 3.66 9.15
C PHE A 2 0.43 2.78 8.60
N LEU A 3 -0.65 2.59 9.36
CA LEU A 3 -1.80 1.78 8.98
C LEU A 3 -2.95 2.72 8.64
N THR A 4 -3.42 2.75 7.39
CA THR A 4 -4.71 3.35 7.05
C THR A 4 -5.46 2.52 6.01
N GLU A 5 -6.69 2.15 6.40
CA GLU A 5 -7.84 1.64 5.64
C GLU A 5 -7.88 0.16 5.22
N THR A 6 -8.93 -0.54 5.69
CA THR A 6 -9.21 -1.97 5.52
C THR A 6 -10.29 -2.20 4.45
N SER A 7 -10.01 -3.00 3.42
CA SER A 7 -11.05 -3.57 2.53
C SER A 7 -11.58 -4.88 3.14
N SER A 8 -12.85 -4.93 3.52
CA SER A 8 -13.47 -6.13 4.12
C SER A 8 -14.10 -7.04 3.05
N SER A 9 -13.30 -7.89 2.42
CA SER A 9 -13.84 -8.97 1.58
C SER A 9 -13.81 -10.30 2.35
N LYS A 10 -14.97 -10.73 2.87
CA LYS A 10 -15.17 -12.02 3.59
C LYS A 10 -15.07 -13.28 2.70
N THR A 11 -14.44 -13.21 1.53
CA THR A 11 -14.45 -14.29 0.53
C THR A 11 -13.10 -14.96 0.29
N TYR A 12 -12.02 -14.52 0.96
CA TYR A 12 -10.70 -15.13 0.83
C TYR A 12 -10.39 -16.07 2.01
N GLN A 13 -10.37 -17.39 1.74
CA GLN A 13 -9.98 -18.43 2.70
C GLN A 13 -8.47 -18.74 2.61
N GLY A 14 -7.63 -17.71 2.72
CA GLY A 14 -6.17 -17.83 2.82
C GLY A 14 -5.70 -17.32 4.18
N GLY A 15 -6.04 -18.07 5.23
CA GLY A 15 -5.89 -17.68 6.64
C GLY A 15 -4.45 -17.65 7.15
N ILE A 16 -3.67 -16.66 6.72
CA ILE A 16 -2.37 -16.33 7.34
C ILE A 16 -2.39 -14.91 7.94
N HIS A 17 -3.19 -14.02 7.38
CA HIS A 17 -3.45 -12.69 7.91
C HIS A 17 -4.90 -12.67 8.38
N GLY A 18 -5.16 -12.24 9.62
CA GLY A 18 -6.50 -12.21 10.22
C GLY A 18 -7.45 -11.23 9.50
N ASP A 19 -8.33 -10.54 10.25
CA ASP A 19 -9.29 -9.59 9.64
C ASP A 19 -8.65 -8.35 8.98
N PHE A 20 -7.33 -8.21 9.08
CA PHE A 20 -6.57 -7.07 8.57
C PHE A 20 -5.66 -7.47 7.41
N TYR A 21 -5.93 -6.91 6.24
CA TYR A 21 -5.09 -7.03 5.05
C TYR A 21 -4.31 -5.73 4.85
N PRO A 22 -2.97 -5.77 4.79
CA PRO A 22 -2.18 -4.57 4.56
C PRO A 22 -2.43 -4.05 3.15
N VAL A 23 -2.94 -2.83 3.02
CA VAL A 23 -3.20 -2.14 1.74
C VAL A 23 -2.01 -1.32 1.25
N ALA A 24 -1.01 -1.10 2.10
CA ALA A 24 0.28 -0.51 1.72
C ALA A 24 1.38 -1.02 2.65
N TRP A 25 2.55 -1.31 2.10
CA TRP A 25 3.71 -1.78 2.85
C TRP A 25 5.01 -1.47 2.12
N TYR A 26 6.13 -1.61 2.81
CA TYR A 26 7.45 -1.64 2.18
C TYR A 26 8.27 -2.77 2.77
N GLN A 27 9.24 -3.25 2.01
CA GLN A 27 10.24 -4.21 2.46
C GLN A 27 11.62 -3.80 1.99
N GLU A 28 12.63 -4.16 2.75
CA GLU A 28 14.02 -4.05 2.34
C GLU A 28 14.56 -5.44 2.00
N PHE A 29 15.25 -5.54 0.87
CA PHE A 29 15.79 -6.81 0.39
C PHE A 29 17.07 -6.55 -0.38
N GLU A 30 18.15 -7.26 -0.03
CA GLU A 30 19.47 -7.17 -0.68
C GLU A 30 19.97 -5.74 -0.94
N GLY A 31 19.83 -4.85 0.05
CA GLY A 31 20.26 -3.45 -0.08
C GLY A 31 19.27 -2.55 -0.82
N GLY A 32 18.28 -3.10 -1.51
CA GLY A 32 17.16 -2.36 -2.10
C GLY A 32 16.03 -2.07 -1.10
N ARG A 33 15.05 -1.29 -1.57
CA ARG A 33 13.77 -1.07 -0.87
C ARG A 33 12.64 -1.11 -1.90
N SER A 34 11.61 -1.90 -1.62
CA SER A 34 10.41 -2.00 -2.45
C SER A 34 9.21 -1.52 -1.65
N TRP A 35 8.38 -0.69 -2.27
CA TRP A 35 7.12 -0.22 -1.70
C TRP A 35 5.95 -0.68 -2.56
N TYR A 36 4.83 -1.00 -1.92
CA TYR A 36 3.62 -1.52 -2.54
C TYR A 36 2.38 -0.82 -1.97
N THR A 37 1.38 -0.62 -2.83
CA THR A 37 0.02 -0.25 -2.42
C THR A 37 -1.03 -0.96 -3.27
N ALA A 38 -2.13 -1.37 -2.63
CA ALA A 38 -3.32 -1.95 -3.25
C ALA A 38 -4.43 -0.91 -3.51
N LEU A 39 -4.16 0.37 -3.25
CA LEU A 39 -5.06 1.49 -3.52
C LEU A 39 -5.02 1.88 -5.01
N GLY A 40 -5.97 2.72 -5.46
CA GLY A 40 -6.01 3.21 -6.84
C GLY A 40 -6.70 2.29 -7.84
N HIS A 41 -7.72 1.55 -7.41
CA HIS A 41 -8.48 0.66 -8.29
C HIS A 41 -9.39 1.40 -9.28
N ARG A 42 -9.66 2.68 -9.05
CA ARG A 42 -10.51 3.54 -9.88
C ARG A 42 -9.68 4.62 -10.57
N GLU A 43 -10.09 5.03 -11.76
CA GLU A 43 -9.44 6.11 -12.48
C GLU A 43 -9.53 7.43 -11.71
N GLU A 44 -10.64 7.67 -11.01
CA GLU A 44 -10.85 8.89 -10.23
C GLU A 44 -9.87 9.04 -9.08
N ASP A 45 -9.36 7.93 -8.53
CA ASP A 45 -8.38 7.94 -7.43
C ASP A 45 -7.12 8.72 -7.85
N PHE A 46 -6.70 8.62 -9.12
CA PHE A 46 -5.54 9.32 -9.66
C PHE A 46 -5.74 10.84 -9.84
N LYS A 47 -6.97 11.34 -9.61
CA LYS A 47 -7.28 12.78 -9.56
C LYS A 47 -7.30 13.30 -8.11
N ASP A 48 -7.34 12.42 -7.11
CA ASP A 48 -7.28 12.81 -5.71
C ASP A 48 -5.85 13.22 -5.31
N LYS A 49 -5.71 14.45 -4.81
CA LYS A 49 -4.44 14.99 -4.30
C LYS A 49 -3.86 14.15 -3.16
N ASN A 50 -4.70 13.54 -2.32
CA ASN A 50 -4.22 12.70 -1.22
C ASN A 50 -3.62 11.40 -1.75
N PHE A 51 -4.25 10.78 -2.75
CA PHE A 51 -3.71 9.57 -3.38
C PHE A 51 -2.41 9.87 -4.14
N LEU A 52 -2.33 11.00 -4.85
CA LEU A 52 -1.09 11.43 -5.47
C LEU A 52 0.04 11.68 -4.45
N LYS A 53 -0.27 12.27 -3.29
CA LYS A 53 0.70 12.41 -2.18
C LYS A 53 1.14 11.05 -1.61
N HIS A 54 0.24 10.08 -1.52
CA HIS A 54 0.56 8.72 -1.08
C HIS A 54 1.54 8.04 -2.04
N ILE A 55 1.29 8.12 -3.35
CA ILE A 55 2.21 7.60 -4.38
C ILE A 55 3.57 8.31 -4.30
N LEU A 56 3.58 9.65 -4.21
CA LEU A 56 4.82 10.41 -4.07
C LEU A 56 5.60 10.01 -2.81
N GLY A 57 4.90 9.84 -1.68
CA GLY A 57 5.49 9.34 -0.44
C GLY A 57 6.10 7.95 -0.60
N GLY A 58 5.42 7.04 -1.28
CA GLY A 58 5.93 5.71 -1.61
C GLY A 58 7.20 5.74 -2.47
N MET A 59 7.22 6.57 -3.51
CA MET A 59 8.39 6.74 -4.39
C MET A 59 9.59 7.32 -3.63
N LEU A 60 9.37 8.38 -2.84
CA LEU A 60 10.42 9.00 -2.02
C LEU A 60 10.94 8.03 -0.95
N LEU A 61 10.05 7.23 -0.35
CA LEU A 61 10.44 6.18 0.58
C LEU A 61 11.39 5.19 -0.12
N THR A 62 11.11 4.77 -1.34
CA THR A 62 11.95 3.84 -2.10
C THR A 62 13.29 4.44 -2.54
N VAL A 63 13.32 5.68 -3.01
CA VAL A 63 14.53 6.30 -3.60
C VAL A 63 15.49 6.86 -2.55
N ASN A 64 14.99 7.37 -1.42
CA ASN A 64 15.83 8.01 -0.39
C ASN A 64 16.44 6.99 0.58
N LYS A 65 17.09 5.94 0.05
CA LYS A 65 17.83 4.95 0.83
C LYS A 65 19.32 5.18 0.74
#